data_AF-A0AA38LZE4-F1
#
_entry.id   AF-A0AA38LZE4-F1
#
_cell.length_a   1.000
_cell.length_b   1.000
_cell.length_c   1.000
_cell.angle_alpha   90.00
_cell.angle_beta   90.00
_cell.angle_gamma   90.00
#
_symmetry.space_group_name_H-M   'P 1'
#
loop_
_entity.id
_entity.type
_entity.pdbx_description
1 polymer ?
#
loop_
_entity_poly.entity_id
_entity_poly.type
_entity_poly.pdbx_seq_one_letter_code
_entity_poly.pdbx_strand_id
1 'polypeptide(L)'
;MDSTTVYQGFARKLGITDIDEVQNIVIGSAKPDLTLFFDISPEEAKERMLNRTRKADRLDRESDDFYEKVYEGYRMLINENSNRIKVIDARKEIDVISRQAMYLIEELLEEREAKK
;
A
#
# COMPACT_ATOMS: atom_id res chain seq x y z
N MET A 1 2.63 -7.65 -4.16
CA MET A 1 3.57 -7.02 -5.09
C MET A 1 4.00 -5.65 -4.56
N ASP A 2 3.13 -4.64 -4.55
CA ASP A 2 3.47 -3.28 -4.08
C ASP A 2 4.08 -3.28 -2.67
N SER A 3 3.48 -3.99 -1.70
CA SER A 3 4.05 -4.12 -0.34
C SER A 3 5.41 -4.80 -0.33
N THR A 4 5.64 -5.81 -1.17
CA THR A 4 6.94 -6.48 -1.24
C THR A 4 8.02 -5.54 -1.76
N THR A 5 7.71 -4.78 -2.82
CA THR A 5 8.60 -3.77 -3.40
C THR A 5 8.98 -2.72 -2.36
N VAL A 6 8.01 -2.21 -1.59
CA VAL A 6 8.27 -1.21 -0.55
C VAL A 6 9.03 -1.81 0.63
N TYR A 7 8.51 -2.87 1.26
CA TYR A 7 9.11 -3.40 2.49
C TYR A 7 10.48 -4.03 2.24
N GLN A 8 10.62 -4.81 1.17
CA GLN A 8 11.85 -5.56 0.91
C GLN A 8 12.81 -4.77 0.01
N GLY A 9 12.31 -4.22 -1.09
CA GLY A 9 13.15 -3.52 -2.07
C GLY A 9 13.66 -2.19 -1.53
N PHE A 10 12.74 -1.34 -1.05
CA PHE A 10 13.08 -0.01 -0.56
C PHE A 10 13.52 -0.01 0.91
N ALA A 11 12.63 -0.34 1.84
CA ALA A 11 12.87 -0.15 3.27
C ALA A 11 14.00 -1.04 3.83
N ARG A 12 14.10 -2.30 3.34
CA ARG A 12 15.20 -3.21 3.65
C ARG A 12 16.38 -3.11 2.70
N LYS A 13 16.32 -2.24 1.70
CA LYS A 13 17.40 -1.98 0.73
C LYS A 13 17.85 -3.23 -0.03
N LEU A 14 16.96 -4.17 -0.30
CA LEU A 14 17.28 -5.33 -1.15
C LEU A 14 17.32 -4.98 -2.64
N GLY A 15 16.98 -3.74 -3.02
CA GLY A 15 16.95 -3.29 -4.40
C GLY A 15 15.56 -3.46 -5.02
N ILE A 16 15.00 -2.37 -5.57
CA ILE A 16 13.69 -2.41 -6.23
C ILE A 16 13.76 -3.26 -7.48
N THR A 17 14.79 -3.08 -8.30
CA THR A 17 15.03 -3.87 -9.52
C THR A 17 15.10 -5.35 -9.21
N ASP A 18 15.88 -5.74 -8.19
CA ASP A 18 16.04 -7.15 -7.81
C ASP A 18 14.71 -7.77 -7.34
N ILE A 19 13.92 -7.01 -6.58
CA ILE A 19 12.57 -7.46 -6.17
C ILE A 19 11.63 -7.56 -7.37
N ASP A 20 11.68 -6.61 -8.30
CA ASP A 20 10.85 -6.64 -9.50
C ASP A 20 11.20 -7.83 -10.40
N GLU A 21 12.48 -8.19 -10.53
CA GLU A 21 12.92 -9.39 -11.25
C GLU A 21 12.36 -10.66 -10.61
N VAL A 22 12.49 -10.79 -9.29
CA VAL A 22 11.92 -11.93 -8.55
C VAL A 22 10.40 -12.00 -8.72
N GLN A 23 9.71 -10.87 -8.65
CA GLN A 23 8.26 -10.82 -8.88
C GLN A 23 7.89 -11.25 -10.29
N ASN A 24 8.61 -10.78 -11.31
CA ASN A 24 8.38 -11.15 -12.70
C ASN A 24 8.57 -12.66 -12.93
N ILE A 25 9.49 -13.31 -12.22
CA ILE A 25 9.65 -14.77 -12.26
C ILE A 25 8.44 -15.50 -11.66
N VAL A 26 7.90 -15.00 -10.55
CA VAL A 26 6.85 -15.69 -9.79
C VAL A 26 5.44 -15.45 -10.35
N ILE A 27 5.13 -14.20 -10.72
CA ILE A 27 3.79 -13.78 -11.13
C ILE A 27 3.74 -13.18 -12.55
N GLY A 28 4.86 -13.14 -13.27
CA GLY A 28 4.93 -12.54 -14.60
C GLY A 28 4.70 -11.03 -14.58
N SER A 29 4.13 -10.51 -15.66
CA SER A 29 3.77 -9.10 -15.80
C SER A 29 2.46 -8.71 -15.11
N ALA A 30 1.86 -9.60 -14.31
CA ALA A 30 0.60 -9.33 -13.62
C ALA A 30 0.76 -8.18 -12.63
N LYS A 31 0.00 -7.10 -12.84
CA LYS A 31 -0.11 -5.95 -11.95
C LYS A 31 -1.57 -5.81 -11.50
N PRO A 32 -1.85 -5.34 -10.27
CA PRO A 32 -3.20 -4.96 -9.87
C PRO A 32 -3.70 -3.83 -10.76
N ASP A 33 -4.97 -3.90 -11.16
CA ASP A 33 -5.64 -2.80 -11.86
C ASP A 33 -5.90 -1.61 -10.93
N LEU A 34 -6.06 -1.89 -9.64
CA LEU A 34 -6.26 -0.92 -8.58
C LEU A 34 -5.56 -1.38 -7.31
N THR A 35 -4.79 -0.48 -6.70
CA THR A 35 -4.25 -0.60 -5.35
C THR A 35 -4.77 0.57 -4.54
N LEU A 36 -5.42 0.30 -3.42
CA LEU A 36 -5.84 1.34 -2.48
C LEU A 36 -4.75 1.54 -1.42
N PHE A 37 -4.17 2.73 -1.37
CA PHE A 37 -3.23 3.13 -0.34
C PHE A 37 -3.95 3.97 0.72
N PHE A 38 -3.98 3.45 1.94
CA PHE A 38 -4.58 4.11 3.10
C PHE A 38 -3.53 5.02 3.76
N ASP A 39 -3.60 6.31 3.45
CA ASP A 39 -2.63 7.32 3.88
C ASP A 39 -2.84 7.71 5.33
N ILE A 40 -1.84 7.37 6.15
CA ILE A 40 -1.74 7.70 7.55
C ILE A 40 -0.25 7.81 7.89
N SER A 41 0.11 8.79 8.72
CA SER A 41 1.52 8.93 9.14
C SER A 41 1.96 7.70 9.95
N PRO A 42 3.26 7.35 9.93
CA PRO A 42 3.81 6.28 10.78
C PRO A 42 3.46 6.46 12.27
N GLU A 43 3.48 7.71 12.75
CA GLU A 43 3.14 8.08 14.13
C GLU A 43 1.68 7.74 14.47
N GLU A 44 0.72 8.27 13.70
CA GLU A 44 -0.71 7.99 13.90
C GLU A 44 -1.03 6.49 13.72
N ALA A 45 -0.35 5.81 12.80
CA ALA A 45 -0.50 4.37 12.59
C ALA A 45 -0.03 3.56 13.80
N LYS A 46 1.07 3.96 14.43
CA LYS A 46 1.61 3.35 15.65
C LYS A 46 0.67 3.52 16.82
N GLU A 47 0.11 4.72 17.01
CA GLU A 47 -0.92 4.96 18.04
C GLU A 47 -2.12 4.03 17.88
N ARG A 48 -2.62 3.88 16.64
CA ARG A 48 -3.72 2.94 16.36
C ARG A 48 -3.32 1.48 16.61
N MET A 49 -2.08 1.11 16.31
CA MET A 49 -1.57 -0.25 16.53
C MET A 49 -1.50 -0.61 18.01
N LEU A 50 -1.06 0.32 18.87
CA LEU A 50 -0.98 0.14 20.33
C LEU A 50 -2.36 -0.08 20.96
N ASN A 51 -3.41 0.48 20.37
CA ASN A 51 -4.79 0.30 20.82
C ASN A 51 -5.45 -1.00 20.32
N ARG A 52 -4.75 -1.83 19.52
CA ARG A 52 -5.29 -3.11 19.06
C ARG A 52 -5.12 -4.20 20.11
N THR A 53 -6.16 -4.98 20.35
CA THR A 53 -6.15 -6.14 21.26
C THR A 53 -5.42 -7.38 20.68
N ARG A 54 -4.84 -7.28 19.47
CA ARG A 54 -4.17 -8.41 18.82
C ARG A 54 -2.72 -8.56 19.30
N LYS A 55 -2.21 -9.78 19.30
CA LYS A 55 -0.79 -10.04 19.56
C LYS A 55 0.08 -9.42 18.46
N ALA A 56 1.09 -8.65 18.85
CA ALA A 56 2.06 -8.07 17.94
C ALA A 56 2.80 -9.16 17.14
N ASP A 57 2.75 -9.05 15.81
CA ASP A 57 3.47 -9.91 14.89
C ASP A 57 4.92 -9.44 14.69
N ARG A 58 5.64 -10.04 13.75
CA ARG A 58 7.05 -9.71 13.48
C ARG A 58 7.20 -8.29 12.93
N LEU A 59 6.29 -7.85 12.06
CA LEU A 59 6.37 -6.54 11.42
C LEU A 59 6.02 -5.44 12.41
N ASP A 60 5.07 -5.70 13.33
CA ASP A 60 4.69 -4.77 14.41
C ASP A 60 5.89 -4.40 15.33
N ARG A 61 7.00 -5.15 15.28
CA ARG A 61 8.21 -4.96 16.11
C ARG A 61 9.36 -4.26 15.40
N GLU A 62 9.16 -3.83 14.15
CA GLU A 62 10.16 -3.05 13.42
C GLU A 62 10.32 -1.64 14.04
N SER A 63 11.41 -0.95 13.71
CA SER A 63 11.73 0.37 14.26
C SER A 63 10.89 1.50 13.64
N ASP A 64 10.84 2.65 14.31
CA ASP A 64 10.19 3.86 13.77
C ASP A 64 10.80 4.30 12.42
N ASP A 65 12.14 4.29 12.32
CA ASP A 65 12.89 4.52 11.07
C ASP A 65 12.49 3.52 9.96
N PHE A 66 12.13 2.29 10.30
CA PHE A 66 11.65 1.32 9.32
C PHE A 66 10.27 1.72 8.79
N TYR A 67 9.35 2.12 9.66
CA TYR A 67 8.02 2.58 9.25
C TYR A 67 8.08 3.87 8.42
N GLU A 68 8.98 4.80 8.76
CA GLU A 68 9.25 6.00 7.97
C GLU A 68 9.70 5.64 6.55
N LYS A 69 10.69 4.74 6.41
CA LYS A 69 11.15 4.27 5.10
C LYS A 69 10.06 3.55 4.32
N VAL A 70 9.22 2.76 4.98
CA VAL A 70 8.06 2.12 4.33
C VAL A 70 7.11 3.19 3.79
N TYR A 71 6.80 4.21 4.58
CA TYR A 71 5.93 5.30 4.17
C TYR A 71 6.51 6.07 2.98
N GLU A 72 7.80 6.45 3.03
CA GLU A 72 8.53 7.08 1.93
C GLU A 72 8.50 6.24 0.65
N GLY A 73 8.77 4.93 0.78
CA GLY A 73 8.74 3.99 -0.34
C GLY A 73 7.37 3.92 -1.00
N TYR A 74 6.28 3.97 -0.22
CA TYR A 74 4.94 4.08 -0.77
C TYR A 74 4.68 5.42 -1.47
N ARG A 75 5.12 6.55 -0.90
CA ARG A 75 4.98 7.86 -1.54
C ARG A 75 5.64 7.91 -2.91
N MET A 76 6.82 7.33 -3.04
CA MET A 76 7.50 7.18 -4.33
C MET A 76 6.70 6.28 -5.28
N LEU A 77 6.28 5.10 -4.82
CA LEU A 77 5.53 4.14 -5.64
C LEU A 77 4.19 4.73 -6.15
N ILE A 78 3.50 5.51 -5.33
CA ILE A 78 2.26 6.23 -5.68
C ILE A 78 2.52 7.21 -6.82
N ASN A 79 3.61 7.99 -6.77
CA ASN A 79 3.93 8.94 -7.82
C ASN A 79 4.17 8.24 -9.17
N GLU A 80 4.88 7.11 -9.15
CA GLU A 80 5.20 6.33 -10.35
C GLU A 80 3.99 5.55 -10.91
N ASN A 81 3.01 5.24 -10.07
CA ASN A 81 1.87 4.38 -10.42
C ASN A 81 0.52 5.05 -10.14
N SER A 82 0.43 6.38 -10.26
CA SER A 82 -0.76 7.18 -9.93
C SER A 82 -2.01 6.81 -10.75
N ASN A 83 -1.81 6.14 -11.89
CA ASN A 83 -2.89 5.57 -12.68
C ASN A 83 -3.64 4.44 -11.96
N ARG A 84 -2.93 3.57 -11.22
CA ARG A 84 -3.50 2.39 -10.55
C ARG A 84 -3.49 2.45 -9.02
N ILE A 85 -2.62 3.26 -8.41
CA ILE A 85 -2.58 3.43 -6.95
C ILE A 85 -3.39 4.65 -6.57
N LYS A 86 -4.47 4.44 -5.83
CA LYS A 86 -5.37 5.51 -5.37
C LYS A 86 -5.19 5.72 -3.87
N VAL A 87 -5.06 6.98 -3.48
CA VAL A 87 -4.80 7.39 -2.11
C VAL A 87 -6.12 7.68 -1.39
N ILE A 88 -6.31 7.06 -0.22
CA ILE A 88 -7.45 7.26 0.67
C ILE A 88 -6.91 7.83 1.99
N ASP A 89 -7.43 8.99 2.41
CA ASP A 89 -7.06 9.57 3.70
C ASP A 89 -7.61 8.71 4.85
N ALA A 90 -6.72 7.98 5.52
CA ALA A 90 -7.08 7.03 6.55
C ALA A 90 -7.23 7.66 7.94
N ARG A 91 -7.10 8.99 8.06
CA ARG A 91 -7.36 9.75 9.29
C ARG A 91 -8.85 10.03 9.52
N LYS A 92 -9.66 9.87 8.49
CA LYS A 92 -11.12 10.07 8.54
C LYS A 92 -11.83 8.93 9.30
N GLU A 93 -13.12 9.15 9.57
CA GLU A 93 -14.02 8.13 10.12
C GLU A 93 -14.13 6.91 9.20
N ILE A 94 -14.31 5.73 9.80
CA ILE A 94 -14.35 4.43 9.09
C ILE A 94 -15.41 4.40 7.98
N ASP A 95 -16.56 5.05 8.20
CA ASP A 95 -17.65 5.12 7.21
C ASP A 95 -17.30 6.01 6.01
N VAL A 96 -16.45 7.02 6.21
CA VAL A 96 -15.97 7.88 5.13
C VAL A 96 -14.91 7.14 4.32
N ILE A 97 -13.98 6.46 5.00
CA ILE A 97 -12.95 5.62 4.37
C ILE A 97 -13.60 4.51 3.54
N SER A 98 -14.57 3.80 4.11
CA SER A 98 -15.26 2.68 3.46
C SER A 98 -16.02 3.11 2.21
N ARG A 99 -16.74 4.24 2.29
CA ARG A 99 -17.43 4.82 1.11
C ARG A 99 -16.46 5.24 0.02
N GLN A 100 -15.35 5.88 0.38
CA GLN A 100 -14.34 6.28 -0.60
C GLN A 100 -13.68 5.07 -1.27
N ALA A 101 -13.37 4.01 -0.51
CA ALA A 101 -12.83 2.77 -1.05
C ALA A 101 -13.82 2.11 -2.01
N MET A 102 -15.10 2.02 -1.64
CA MET A 102 -16.13 1.41 -2.49
C MET A 102 -16.32 2.21 -3.79
N TYR A 103 -16.40 3.53 -3.71
CA TYR A 103 -16.51 4.40 -4.88
C TYR A 103 -15.38 4.13 -5.90
N LEU A 104 -14.13 4.05 -5.45
CA LEU A 104 -12.98 3.79 -6.34
C LEU A 104 -13.01 2.38 -6.96
N ILE A 105 -13.57 1.40 -6.24
CA ILE A 105 -13.75 0.04 -6.75
C ILE A 105 -14.86 0.02 -7.80
N GLU A 106 -16.00 0.66 -7.53
CA GLU A 106 -17.14 0.76 -8.45
C GLU A 106 -16.74 1.49 -9.74
N GLU A 107 -16.05 2.62 -9.63
CA GLU A 107 -15.52 3.40 -10.77
C GLU A 107 -14.66 2.51 -11.70
N LEU A 108 -13.75 1.70 -11.13
CA LEU A 108 -12.93 0.77 -11.90
C LEU A 108 -13.78 -0.31 -12.61
N LEU A 109 -14.80 -0.84 -11.94
CA LEU A 109 -15.65 -1.89 -12.50
C LEU A 109 -16.49 -1.34 -13.66
N GLU A 110 -17.07 -0.15 -13.50
CA GLU A 110 -17.83 0.54 -14.56
C GLU A 110 -16.96 0.84 -15.78
N GLU A 111 -15.75 1.36 -15.58
CA GLU A 111 -14.80 1.58 -16.68
C GLU A 111 -14.48 0.29 -17.45
N ARG A 112 -14.41 -0.85 -16.76
CA ARG A 112 -14.12 -2.15 -17.36
C ARG A 112 -15.31 -2.70 -18.12
N GLU A 113 -16.52 -2.49 -17.63
CA GLU A 113 -17.75 -2.87 -18.33
C GLU A 113 -17.95 -2.02 -19.59
N ALA A 114 -17.65 -0.72 -19.53
CA ALA A 114 -17.75 0.17 -20.68
C ALA A 114 -16.69 -0.10 -21.78
N LYS A 115 -15.60 -0.80 -21.45
CA LYS A 115 -14.53 -1.19 -22.39
C LYS A 115 -14.76 -2.58 -23.03
N LYS A 116 -15.81 -3.30 -22.64
CA LYS A 116 -16.22 -4.58 -23.26
C LYS A 116 -17.16 -4.33 -24.43
#